data_AF-A0A6A5VRC0-F1
#
_entry.id   AF-A0A6A5VRC0-F1
#
_cell.length_a   1.000
_cell.length_b   1.000
_cell.length_c   1.000
_cell.angle_alpha   90.00
_cell.angle_beta   90.00
_cell.angle_gamma   90.00
#
_symmetry.space_group_name_H-M   'P 1'
#
loop_
_entity.id
_entity.type
_entity.pdbx_description
1 polymer ?
#
loop_
_entity_poly.entity_id
_entity_poly.type
_entity_poly.pdbx_seq_one_letter_code
_entity_poly.pdbx_strand_id
1 'polypeptide(L)'
;MNDEAEDLTYGGASSETTTEYGAENNGADSKTLAAGAFRCMNDEYEECRTGQVNMDLSRKVISDHFGRNKACTRLITDWPLFCRKHYQRATYNQKLWQARKINLILRQFDIIEGQFPGTKYTVAFKKSEEQRLNTFSRKLASGMTEEDAAALVAAEKGKHFEAPVNVLREIEQLNYLGKDKTKAEVEGAVNTIRDMLENEETDQVPSIEFLPQLNPDGTPYDSHNRRQTPKMATARVSVKEGKITKPAKSSSSKSPKKSVDKL
;
A
#
# COMPACT_ATOMS: atom_id res chain seq x y z
N MET A 1 -46.50 -21.52 42.61
CA MET A 1 -47.72 -21.59 43.45
C MET A 1 -47.92 -20.21 44.02
N ASN A 2 -49.11 -19.65 43.76
CA ASN A 2 -49.61 -18.28 43.99
C ASN A 2 -49.18 -17.36 42.83
N ASP A 3 -49.97 -17.13 41.77
CA ASP A 3 -51.41 -16.84 41.65
C ASP A 3 -51.87 -15.74 42.62
N GLU A 4 -52.03 -14.52 42.11
CA GLU A 4 -53.35 -13.89 41.94
C GLU A 4 -53.20 -12.53 41.22
N ALA A 5 -54.04 -12.37 40.19
CA ALA A 5 -54.31 -11.13 39.50
C ALA A 5 -55.56 -10.51 40.12
N GLU A 6 -55.61 -9.18 40.27
CA GLU A 6 -56.88 -8.46 40.17
C GLU A 6 -56.72 -7.16 39.36
N ASP A 7 -57.68 -7.06 38.46
CA ASP A 7 -57.99 -6.08 37.44
C ASP A 7 -58.80 -4.93 38.04
N LEU A 8 -58.49 -3.68 37.68
CA LEU A 8 -59.45 -2.58 37.75
C LEU A 8 -59.24 -1.62 36.58
N THR A 9 -60.19 -1.70 35.66
CA THR A 9 -60.40 -0.85 34.50
C THR A 9 -61.20 0.41 34.87
N TYR A 10 -60.79 1.56 34.34
CA TYR A 10 -61.59 2.76 34.04
C TYR A 10 -60.67 3.73 33.27
N GLY A 11 -60.96 4.36 32.14
CA GLY A 11 -62.17 4.75 31.43
C GLY A 11 -61.76 6.03 30.67
N GLY A 12 -62.06 6.13 29.38
CA GLY A 12 -61.37 6.98 28.40
C GLY A 12 -61.39 8.50 28.58
N ALA A 13 -60.46 9.16 27.89
CA ALA A 13 -60.68 10.44 27.23
C ALA A 13 -59.71 10.58 26.04
N SER A 14 -60.26 10.46 24.84
CA SER A 14 -59.64 10.81 23.57
C SER A 14 -59.48 12.32 23.48
N SER A 15 -58.26 12.81 23.27
CA SER A 15 -58.05 14.13 22.67
C SER A 15 -57.05 14.00 21.53
N GLU A 16 -57.58 14.16 20.33
CA GLU A 16 -56.84 14.29 19.09
C GLU A 16 -55.96 15.54 19.16
N THR A 17 -54.65 15.36 19.07
CA THR A 17 -53.72 16.42 18.69
C THR A 17 -53.01 15.98 17.43
N THR A 18 -53.60 16.37 16.30
CA THR A 18 -52.97 16.44 14.99
C THR A 18 -51.80 17.40 15.05
N THR A 19 -50.60 16.87 15.30
CA THR A 19 -49.36 17.60 15.05
C THR A 19 -48.96 17.35 13.60
N GLU A 20 -49.11 18.37 12.77
CA GLU A 20 -48.64 18.42 11.39
C GLU A 20 -47.15 18.05 11.34
N TYR A 21 -46.84 16.86 10.84
CA TYR A 21 -45.50 16.52 10.40
C TYR A 21 -45.24 17.27 9.10
N GLY A 22 -44.65 18.46 9.22
CA GLY A 22 -44.01 19.15 8.11
C GLY A 22 -42.92 18.26 7.53
N ALA A 23 -43.17 17.75 6.33
CA ALA A 23 -42.19 17.09 5.50
C ALA A 23 -41.17 18.13 5.03
N GLU A 24 -40.16 18.40 5.85
CA GLU A 24 -38.96 19.10 5.39
C GLU A 24 -38.18 18.13 4.50
N ASN A 25 -38.38 18.32 3.19
CA ASN A 25 -37.53 17.82 2.13
C ASN A 25 -36.06 18.11 2.46
N ASN A 26 -35.38 17.15 3.08
CA ASN A 26 -33.92 17.07 3.03
C ASN A 26 -33.53 16.64 1.62
N GLY A 27 -33.68 17.57 0.68
CA GLY A 27 -33.02 17.49 -0.61
C GLY A 27 -31.54 17.36 -0.33
N ALA A 28 -31.01 16.16 -0.57
CA ALA A 28 -29.58 15.90 -0.63
C ALA A 28 -29.02 16.79 -1.75
N ASP A 29 -28.63 18.00 -1.35
CA ASP A 29 -27.96 18.96 -2.19
C ASP A 29 -26.59 18.35 -2.53
N SER A 30 -26.57 17.57 -3.60
CA SER A 30 -25.36 17.02 -4.20
C SER A 30 -24.56 18.22 -4.71
N LYS A 31 -23.85 18.88 -3.80
CA LYS A 31 -22.91 19.96 -4.12
C LYS A 31 -21.89 19.41 -5.10
N THR A 32 -22.07 19.76 -6.37
CA THR A 32 -21.07 19.56 -7.40
C THR A 32 -19.78 20.19 -6.92
N LEU A 33 -18.75 19.36 -6.70
CA LEU A 33 -17.44 19.82 -6.31
C LEU A 33 -16.91 20.79 -7.39
N ALA A 34 -16.39 21.93 -6.96
CA ALA A 34 -15.74 22.88 -7.88
C ALA A 34 -14.63 22.18 -8.68
N ALA A 35 -14.38 22.62 -9.91
CA ALA A 35 -13.32 22.05 -10.74
C ALA A 35 -11.97 22.08 -10.00
N GLY A 36 -11.33 20.92 -9.85
CA GLY A 36 -10.08 20.76 -9.09
C GLY A 36 -10.23 20.52 -7.59
N ALA A 37 -11.47 20.41 -7.08
CA ALA A 37 -11.72 19.99 -5.71
C ALA A 37 -11.76 18.46 -5.57
N PHE A 38 -11.37 17.95 -4.41
CA PHE A 38 -11.44 16.53 -4.06
C PHE A 38 -12.36 16.31 -2.85
N ARG A 39 -12.97 15.12 -2.78
CA ARG A 39 -13.71 14.65 -1.60
C ARG A 39 -12.76 13.89 -0.68
N CYS A 40 -12.61 14.35 0.55
CA CYS A 40 -11.80 13.66 1.55
C CYS A 40 -12.55 12.44 2.10
N MET A 41 -12.00 11.24 1.94
CA MET A 41 -12.59 9.96 2.34
C MET A 41 -12.21 9.51 3.77
N ASN A 42 -11.89 10.46 4.65
CA ASN A 42 -11.57 10.16 6.05
C ASN A 42 -12.80 9.77 6.87
N ASP A 43 -14.00 10.06 6.40
CA ASP A 43 -15.18 9.42 6.90
C ASP A 43 -16.03 9.09 5.67
N GLU A 44 -16.58 7.89 5.63
CA GLU A 44 -17.47 7.49 4.55
C GLU A 44 -18.86 8.10 4.72
N TYR A 45 -19.24 8.39 5.96
CA TYR A 45 -20.56 8.85 6.35
C TYR A 45 -20.59 10.35 6.66
N GLU A 46 -19.44 10.95 6.98
CA GLU A 46 -19.35 12.37 7.30
C GLU A 46 -18.57 13.20 6.27
N GLU A 47 -19.09 14.39 5.98
CA GLU A 47 -18.38 15.37 5.16
C GLU A 47 -17.18 15.97 5.91
N CYS A 48 -16.06 16.06 5.21
CA CYS A 48 -14.84 16.62 5.76
C CYS A 48 -14.96 18.13 6.05
N ARG A 49 -15.05 18.50 7.34
CA ARG A 49 -15.18 19.90 7.80
C ARG A 49 -13.85 20.67 7.95
N THR A 50 -12.75 20.17 7.38
CA THR A 50 -11.43 20.82 7.52
C THR A 50 -11.24 22.04 6.62
N GLY A 51 -12.12 22.23 5.64
CA GLY A 51 -12.02 23.26 4.60
C GLY A 51 -10.94 22.98 3.54
N GLN A 52 -10.23 21.85 3.61
CA GLN A 52 -9.20 21.48 2.65
C GLN A 52 -9.81 20.72 1.48
N VAL A 53 -10.20 21.45 0.44
CA VAL A 53 -10.87 20.90 -0.75
C VAL A 53 -9.99 20.85 -1.99
N ASN A 54 -8.86 21.56 -2.03
CA ASN A 54 -7.99 21.61 -3.21
C ASN A 54 -7.21 20.31 -3.41
N MET A 55 -7.13 19.82 -4.65
CA MET A 55 -6.43 18.56 -4.99
C MET A 55 -4.97 18.53 -4.52
N ASP A 56 -4.25 19.67 -4.54
CA ASP A 56 -2.85 19.78 -4.07
C ASP A 56 -2.66 19.46 -2.59
N LEU A 57 -3.74 19.58 -1.80
CA LEU A 57 -3.75 19.27 -0.36
C LEU A 57 -4.21 17.83 -0.08
N SER A 58 -4.56 17.07 -1.11
CA SER A 58 -4.97 15.68 -1.02
C SER A 58 -3.76 14.76 -0.83
N ARG A 59 -4.02 13.58 -0.27
CA ARG A 59 -3.03 12.52 -0.06
C ARG A 59 -3.61 11.20 -0.52
N LYS A 60 -2.94 10.54 -1.46
CA LYS A 60 -3.19 9.14 -1.81
C LYS A 60 -2.74 8.23 -0.68
N VAL A 61 -3.70 7.75 0.09
CA VAL A 61 -3.45 7.19 1.42
C VAL A 61 -2.72 5.86 1.40
N ILE A 62 -3.11 4.98 0.48
CA ILE A 62 -2.62 3.59 0.40
C ILE A 62 -1.83 3.31 -0.89
N SER A 63 -1.56 4.33 -1.70
CA SER A 63 -0.92 4.13 -3.02
C SER A 63 0.45 3.45 -2.96
N ASP A 64 1.15 3.52 -1.82
CA ASP A 64 2.40 2.79 -1.61
C ASP A 64 2.23 1.27 -1.56
N HIS A 65 1.09 0.75 -1.10
CA HIS A 65 0.76 -0.68 -1.19
C HIS A 65 0.43 -1.15 -2.60
N PHE A 66 0.28 -0.24 -3.56
CA PHE A 66 0.05 -0.59 -4.97
C PHE A 66 1.24 -0.23 -5.84
N GLY A 67 2.36 0.24 -5.24
CA GLY A 67 3.55 0.68 -5.97
C GLY A 67 3.46 2.14 -6.39
N ARG A 68 3.50 3.06 -5.42
CA ARG A 68 3.45 4.51 -5.63
C ARG A 68 4.37 4.94 -6.78
N ASN A 69 3.84 5.74 -7.71
CA ASN A 69 4.53 6.28 -8.88
C ASN A 69 5.00 5.25 -9.93
N LYS A 70 4.66 3.96 -9.79
CA LYS A 70 4.93 2.97 -10.84
C LYS A 70 3.98 3.16 -12.01
N ALA A 71 4.44 2.84 -13.22
CA ALA A 71 3.69 3.10 -14.45
C ALA A 71 2.27 2.51 -14.43
N CYS A 72 2.11 1.27 -13.96
CA CYS A 72 0.80 0.62 -13.86
C CYS A 72 -0.18 1.36 -12.93
N THR A 73 0.30 2.00 -11.86
CA THR A 73 -0.55 2.75 -10.92
C THR A 73 -0.97 4.13 -11.41
N ARG A 74 -0.35 4.65 -12.47
CA ARG A 74 -0.71 5.95 -13.05
C ARG A 74 -2.05 5.90 -13.80
N LEU A 75 -2.45 4.70 -14.23
CA LEU A 75 -3.71 4.45 -14.93
C LEU A 75 -4.91 4.45 -13.99
N ILE A 76 -4.69 4.11 -12.72
CA ILE A 76 -5.75 4.13 -11.69
C ILE A 76 -6.11 5.58 -11.39
N THR A 77 -7.36 5.94 -11.70
CA THR A 77 -7.86 7.31 -11.56
C THR A 77 -8.52 7.56 -10.21
N ASP A 78 -9.09 6.53 -9.59
CA ASP A 78 -9.83 6.63 -8.34
C ASP A 78 -9.00 6.06 -7.19
N TRP A 79 -8.60 6.96 -6.29
CA TRP A 79 -7.78 6.67 -5.13
C TRP A 79 -8.49 7.20 -3.88
N PRO A 80 -8.41 6.52 -2.73
CA PRO A 80 -8.85 7.10 -1.48
C PRO A 80 -7.96 8.30 -1.13
N LEU A 81 -8.54 9.48 -1.27
CA LEU A 81 -7.89 10.76 -1.01
C LEU A 81 -8.27 11.27 0.37
N PHE A 82 -7.27 11.57 1.20
CA PHE A 82 -7.49 12.26 2.47
C PHE A 82 -6.93 13.68 2.38
N CYS A 83 -7.57 14.63 3.06
CA CYS A 83 -6.92 15.92 3.31
C CYS A 83 -5.71 15.74 4.23
N ARG A 84 -4.76 16.68 4.15
CA ARG A 84 -3.54 16.67 4.97
C ARG A 84 -3.84 16.52 6.47
N LYS A 85 -4.82 17.26 7.01
CA LYS A 85 -5.18 17.22 8.43
C LYS A 85 -5.74 15.85 8.85
N HIS A 86 -6.65 15.27 8.05
CA HIS A 86 -7.21 13.97 8.37
C HIS A 86 -6.21 12.84 8.24
N TYR A 87 -5.34 12.88 7.24
CA TYR A 87 -4.25 11.91 7.14
C TYR A 87 -3.37 11.94 8.40
N GLN A 88 -2.99 13.12 8.89
CA GLN A 88 -2.21 13.25 10.13
C GLN A 88 -2.96 12.70 11.34
N ARG A 89 -4.24 13.08 11.53
CA ARG A 89 -5.03 12.64 12.68
C ARG A 89 -5.37 11.15 12.65
N ALA A 90 -5.62 10.58 11.48
CA ALA A 90 -5.90 9.15 11.33
C ALA A 90 -4.74 8.30 11.87
N THR A 91 -3.50 8.76 11.70
CA THR A 91 -2.30 8.05 12.19
C THR A 91 -2.04 8.18 13.69
N TYR A 92 -2.82 8.97 14.45
CA TYR A 92 -2.63 9.09 15.90
C TYR A 92 -3.05 7.83 16.66
N ASN A 93 -4.12 7.19 16.24
CA ASN A 93 -4.51 5.88 16.74
C ASN A 93 -4.02 4.81 15.76
N GLN A 94 -2.85 4.25 16.05
CA GLN A 94 -2.19 3.32 15.14
C GLN A 94 -3.00 2.04 14.90
N LYS A 95 -3.60 1.44 15.95
CA LYS A 95 -4.41 0.21 15.80
C LYS A 95 -5.62 0.46 14.89
N LEU A 96 -6.38 1.52 15.17
CA LEU A 96 -7.52 1.92 14.32
C LEU A 96 -7.08 2.25 12.90
N TRP A 97 -5.92 2.89 12.75
CA TRP A 97 -5.38 3.24 11.46
C TRP A 97 -5.07 2.02 10.60
N GLN A 98 -4.43 0.99 11.17
CA GLN A 98 -4.06 -0.21 10.41
C GLN A 98 -5.31 -1.00 10.00
N ALA A 99 -6.29 -1.16 10.88
CA ALA A 99 -7.58 -1.75 10.54
C ALA A 99 -8.27 -0.99 9.40
N ARG A 100 -8.26 0.34 9.47
CA ARG A 100 -8.79 1.19 8.39
C ARG A 100 -8.01 1.03 7.09
N LYS A 101 -6.68 0.94 7.16
CA LYS A 101 -5.82 0.78 5.99
C LYS A 101 -6.11 -0.52 5.26
N ILE A 102 -6.35 -1.61 5.98
CA ILE A 102 -6.82 -2.90 5.42
C ILE A 102 -8.10 -2.69 4.61
N ASN A 103 -9.12 -2.05 5.19
CA ASN A 103 -10.38 -1.80 4.49
C ASN A 103 -10.21 -0.94 3.23
N LEU A 104 -9.33 0.07 3.28
CA LEU A 104 -9.00 0.88 2.11
C LEU A 104 -8.30 0.06 1.01
N ILE A 105 -7.42 -0.87 1.37
CA ILE A 105 -6.73 -1.75 0.41
C ILE A 105 -7.74 -2.69 -0.26
N LEU A 106 -8.62 -3.33 0.53
CA LEU A 106 -9.67 -4.20 0.00
C LEU A 106 -10.59 -3.46 -0.98
N ARG A 107 -11.11 -2.29 -0.58
CA ARG A 107 -11.91 -1.44 -1.47
C ARG A 107 -11.15 -1.02 -2.73
N GLN A 108 -9.84 -0.80 -2.64
CA GLN A 108 -9.05 -0.44 -3.81
C GLN A 108 -8.97 -1.57 -4.84
N PHE A 109 -9.01 -2.84 -4.41
CA PHE A 109 -9.14 -3.96 -5.34
C PHE A 109 -10.47 -3.92 -6.09
N ASP A 110 -11.59 -3.60 -5.43
CA ASP A 110 -12.88 -3.41 -6.10
C ASP A 110 -12.84 -2.28 -7.14
N ILE A 111 -12.22 -1.16 -6.79
CA ILE A 111 -12.05 -0.03 -7.72
C ILE A 111 -11.20 -0.44 -8.92
N ILE A 112 -10.08 -1.14 -8.70
CA ILE A 112 -9.21 -1.59 -9.79
C ILE A 112 -9.94 -2.59 -10.68
N GLU A 113 -10.68 -3.53 -10.10
CA GLU A 113 -11.47 -4.51 -10.85
C GLU A 113 -12.58 -3.83 -11.68
N GLY A 114 -13.22 -2.80 -11.14
CA GLY A 114 -14.21 -2.00 -11.87
C GLY A 114 -13.61 -1.20 -13.03
N GLN A 115 -12.39 -0.67 -12.87
CA GLN A 115 -11.69 0.07 -13.93
C GLN A 115 -11.03 -0.84 -14.97
N PHE A 116 -10.49 -1.97 -14.52
CA PHE A 116 -9.69 -2.90 -15.30
C PHE A 116 -10.11 -4.35 -14.97
N PRO A 117 -11.24 -4.84 -15.51
CA PRO A 117 -11.75 -6.17 -15.17
C PRO A 117 -10.77 -7.30 -15.50
N GLY A 118 -10.66 -8.27 -14.59
CA GLY A 118 -9.72 -9.40 -14.71
C GLY A 118 -8.28 -9.02 -14.40
N THR A 119 -8.05 -7.96 -13.62
CA THR A 119 -6.70 -7.57 -13.21
C THR A 119 -6.07 -8.64 -12.34
N LYS A 120 -4.84 -9.02 -12.72
CA LYS A 120 -3.94 -9.83 -11.88
C LYS A 120 -2.88 -8.96 -11.23
N TYR A 121 -2.24 -9.48 -10.19
CA TYR A 121 -1.31 -8.74 -9.36
C TYR A 121 0.04 -9.45 -9.24
N THR A 122 1.11 -8.66 -9.21
CA THR A 122 2.40 -9.08 -8.68
C THR A 122 2.49 -8.65 -7.23
N VAL A 123 2.52 -9.61 -6.33
CA VAL A 123 2.63 -9.41 -4.88
C VAL A 123 4.08 -9.59 -4.46
N ALA A 124 4.64 -8.59 -3.79
CA ALA A 124 6.01 -8.64 -3.30
C ALA A 124 6.16 -7.81 -2.03
N PHE A 125 7.06 -8.23 -1.16
CA PHE A 125 7.54 -7.35 -0.10
C PHE A 125 8.42 -6.24 -0.68
N LYS A 126 8.48 -5.10 0.02
CA LYS A 126 9.54 -4.12 -0.24
C LYS A 126 10.89 -4.76 0.00
N LYS A 127 11.89 -4.26 -0.72
CA LYS A 127 13.26 -4.81 -0.73
C LYS A 127 13.86 -5.04 0.66
N SER A 128 13.57 -4.17 1.64
CA SER A 128 14.06 -4.33 3.01
C SER A 128 13.49 -5.58 3.69
N GLU A 129 12.17 -5.78 3.64
CA GLU A 129 11.50 -6.95 4.19
C GLU A 129 11.89 -8.23 3.44
N GLU A 130 11.98 -8.16 2.11
CA GLU A 130 12.44 -9.27 1.27
C GLU A 130 13.88 -9.69 1.63
N GLN A 131 14.78 -8.73 1.89
CA GLN A 131 16.16 -9.02 2.32
C GLN A 131 16.22 -9.65 3.72
N ARG A 132 15.36 -9.21 4.64
CA ARG A 132 15.24 -9.79 5.99
C ARG A 132 14.77 -11.23 5.92
N LEU A 133 13.68 -11.50 5.19
CA LEU A 133 13.15 -12.85 5.00
C LEU A 133 14.18 -13.77 4.32
N ASN A 134 14.83 -13.31 3.25
CA ASN A 134 15.91 -14.08 2.60
C ASN A 134 17.09 -14.36 3.53
N THR A 135 17.45 -13.42 4.40
CA THR A 135 18.53 -13.62 5.38
C THR A 135 18.14 -14.67 6.39
N PHE A 136 16.92 -14.59 6.93
CA PHE A 136 16.35 -15.59 7.82
C PHE A 136 16.35 -16.99 7.18
N SER A 137 15.80 -17.14 5.97
CA SER A 137 15.72 -18.43 5.27
C SER A 137 17.10 -19.04 5.00
N ARG A 138 18.11 -18.21 4.66
CA ARG A 138 19.50 -18.68 4.50
C ARG A 138 20.10 -19.17 5.82
N LYS A 139 19.76 -18.54 6.95
CA LYS A 139 20.27 -18.94 8.26
C LYS A 139 19.69 -20.27 8.70
N LEU A 140 18.38 -20.47 8.51
CA LEU A 140 17.74 -21.77 8.70
C LEU A 140 18.38 -22.85 7.83
N ALA A 141 18.60 -22.57 6.54
CA ALA A 141 19.25 -23.51 5.63
C ALA A 141 20.70 -23.84 6.02
N SER A 142 21.39 -22.94 6.76
CA SER A 142 22.72 -23.20 7.33
C SER A 142 22.72 -24.02 8.62
N GLY A 143 21.55 -24.49 9.08
CA GLY A 143 21.40 -25.29 10.30
C GLY A 143 21.26 -24.48 11.58
N MET A 144 21.04 -23.16 11.49
CA MET A 144 20.74 -22.31 12.64
C MET A 144 19.33 -22.58 13.16
N THR A 145 19.13 -22.47 14.47
CA THR A 145 17.80 -22.59 15.07
C THR A 145 16.89 -21.45 14.62
N GLU A 146 15.58 -21.66 14.70
CA GLU A 146 14.59 -20.64 14.32
C GLU A 146 14.70 -19.38 15.18
N GLU A 147 14.90 -19.58 16.49
CA GLU A 147 15.02 -18.52 17.48
C GLU A 147 16.26 -17.64 17.20
N ASP A 148 17.41 -18.26 16.96
CA ASP A 148 18.65 -17.54 16.65
C ASP A 148 18.55 -16.80 15.31
N ALA A 149 17.98 -17.44 14.29
CA ALA A 149 17.78 -16.82 12.98
C ALA A 149 16.82 -15.63 13.06
N ALA A 150 15.74 -15.73 13.85
CA ALA A 150 14.77 -14.66 14.08
C ALA A 150 15.41 -13.49 14.84
N ALA A 151 16.21 -13.77 15.86
CA ALA A 151 16.93 -12.76 16.62
C ALA A 151 17.90 -11.94 15.74
N LEU A 152 18.56 -12.57 14.76
CA LEU A 152 19.48 -11.90 13.83
C LEU A 152 18.80 -10.91 12.87
N VAL A 153 17.52 -11.11 12.57
CA VAL A 153 16.74 -10.23 11.67
C VAL A 153 15.66 -9.44 12.41
N ALA A 154 15.68 -9.46 13.75
CA ALA A 154 14.72 -8.76 14.58
C ALA A 154 14.74 -7.25 14.29
N ALA A 155 13.57 -6.63 14.36
CA ALA A 155 13.42 -5.20 14.11
C ALA A 155 14.24 -4.39 15.14
N GLU A 156 15.01 -3.42 14.66
CA GLU A 156 15.75 -2.52 15.54
C GLU A 156 14.84 -1.42 16.09
N LYS A 157 14.84 -1.24 17.41
CA LYS A 157 14.07 -0.16 18.07
C LYS A 157 14.51 1.21 17.54
N GLY A 158 13.54 2.04 17.14
CA GLY A 158 13.77 3.41 16.69
C GLY A 158 14.04 3.58 15.19
N LYS A 159 14.14 2.48 14.41
CA LYS A 159 14.13 2.52 12.94
C LYS A 159 12.69 2.52 12.41
N HIS A 160 12.56 2.55 11.08
CA HIS A 160 11.29 2.33 10.41
C HIS A 160 10.68 1.00 10.82
N PHE A 161 9.34 0.93 10.82
CA PHE A 161 8.64 -0.31 11.13
C PHE A 161 9.09 -1.43 10.20
N GLU A 162 9.40 -2.57 10.81
CA GLU A 162 9.74 -3.83 10.15
C GLU A 162 8.86 -4.91 10.78
N ALA A 163 8.12 -5.64 9.96
CA ALA A 163 7.21 -6.66 10.46
C ALA A 163 7.99 -7.82 11.13
N PRO A 164 7.42 -8.50 12.12
CA PRO A 164 7.98 -9.73 12.65
C PRO A 164 8.25 -10.76 11.54
N VAL A 165 9.37 -11.49 11.61
CA VAL A 165 9.79 -12.36 10.50
C VAL A 165 8.85 -13.55 10.28
N ASN A 166 8.20 -14.03 11.35
CA ASN A 166 7.15 -15.04 11.29
C ASN A 166 5.95 -14.59 10.44
N VAL A 167 5.55 -13.33 10.54
CA VAL A 167 4.48 -12.74 9.72
C VAL A 167 4.85 -12.74 8.24
N LEU A 168 6.10 -12.37 7.91
CA LEU A 168 6.57 -12.42 6.52
C LEU A 168 6.62 -13.85 5.97
N ARG A 169 7.05 -14.79 6.81
CA ARG A 169 7.16 -16.20 6.46
C ARG A 169 5.80 -16.83 6.23
N GLU A 170 4.81 -16.53 7.07
CA GLU A 170 3.44 -17.03 6.91
C GLU A 170 2.87 -16.61 5.56
N ILE A 171 3.04 -15.33 5.18
CA ILE A 171 2.59 -14.81 3.88
C ILE A 171 3.31 -15.51 2.70
N GLU A 172 4.60 -15.80 2.84
CA GLU A 172 5.36 -16.57 1.85
C GLU A 172 4.86 -18.02 1.74
N GLN A 173 4.65 -18.68 2.89
CA GLN A 173 4.20 -20.08 2.99
C GLN A 173 2.79 -20.29 2.45
N LEU A 174 1.89 -19.33 2.66
CA LEU A 174 0.54 -19.32 2.06
C LEU A 174 0.55 -19.00 0.56
N ASN A 175 1.74 -18.86 -0.04
CA ASN A 175 1.93 -18.64 -1.47
C ASN A 175 1.20 -17.38 -1.95
N TYR A 176 1.18 -16.31 -1.15
CA TYR A 176 0.61 -15.04 -1.58
C TYR A 176 1.57 -14.21 -2.44
N LEU A 177 2.88 -14.48 -2.35
CA LEU A 177 3.90 -13.76 -3.10
C LEU A 177 3.99 -14.25 -4.55
N GLY A 178 4.54 -13.40 -5.42
CA GLY A 178 4.81 -13.71 -6.82
C GLY A 178 3.85 -13.03 -7.80
N LYS A 179 3.82 -13.53 -9.04
CA LYS A 179 3.05 -12.94 -10.14
C LYS A 179 1.70 -13.61 -10.31
N ASP A 180 0.86 -12.98 -11.12
CA ASP A 180 -0.39 -13.54 -11.64
C ASP A 180 -1.41 -13.91 -10.57
N LYS A 181 -1.32 -13.25 -9.41
CA LYS A 181 -2.28 -13.40 -8.31
C LYS A 181 -3.61 -12.78 -8.70
N THR A 182 -4.67 -13.55 -8.57
CA THR A 182 -6.05 -13.10 -8.78
C THR A 182 -6.48 -12.13 -7.68
N LYS A 183 -7.57 -11.40 -7.94
CA LYS A 183 -8.23 -10.56 -6.93
C LYS A 183 -8.51 -11.34 -5.63
N ALA A 184 -9.08 -12.54 -5.74
CA ALA A 184 -9.39 -13.38 -4.58
C ALA A 184 -8.15 -13.77 -3.77
N GLU A 185 -7.02 -14.05 -4.43
CA GLU A 185 -5.76 -14.37 -3.74
C GLU A 185 -5.17 -13.16 -3.01
N VAL A 186 -5.21 -11.97 -3.62
CA VAL A 186 -4.69 -10.76 -2.95
C VAL A 186 -5.61 -10.27 -1.83
N GLU A 187 -6.92 -10.46 -1.95
CA GLU A 187 -7.87 -10.27 -0.85
C GLU A 187 -7.61 -11.27 0.27
N GLY A 188 -7.34 -12.53 -0.06
CA GLY A 188 -6.89 -13.56 0.88
C GLY A 188 -5.65 -13.11 1.66
N ALA A 189 -4.62 -12.64 0.97
CA ALA A 189 -3.40 -12.11 1.60
C ALA A 189 -3.69 -10.96 2.57
N VAL A 190 -4.55 -10.02 2.18
CA VAL A 190 -4.91 -8.87 3.02
C VAL A 190 -5.77 -9.29 4.23
N ASN A 191 -6.66 -10.27 4.05
CA ASN A 191 -7.45 -10.84 5.15
C ASN A 191 -6.55 -11.58 6.16
N THR A 192 -5.56 -12.35 5.70
CA THR A 192 -4.57 -12.95 6.60
C THR A 192 -3.81 -11.89 7.41
N ILE A 193 -3.41 -10.77 6.78
CA ILE A 193 -2.76 -9.67 7.50
C ILE A 193 -3.72 -9.02 8.51
N ARG A 194 -5.02 -8.92 8.20
CA ARG A 194 -6.04 -8.45 9.14
C ARG A 194 -6.07 -9.35 10.37
N ASP A 195 -6.14 -10.66 10.17
CA ASP A 195 -6.20 -11.62 11.27
C ASP A 195 -4.94 -11.53 12.16
N MET A 196 -3.76 -11.37 11.55
CA MET A 196 -2.50 -11.13 12.27
C MET A 196 -2.49 -9.82 13.08
N LEU A 197 -3.13 -8.76 12.59
CA LEU A 197 -3.29 -7.49 13.33
C LEU A 197 -4.27 -7.66 14.51
N GLU A 198 -5.34 -8.43 14.32
CA GLU A 198 -6.35 -8.70 15.36
C GLU A 198 -5.79 -9.59 16.47
N ASN A 199 -4.97 -10.57 16.11
CA ASN A 199 -4.27 -11.48 17.03
C ASN A 199 -2.99 -10.86 17.65
N GLU A 200 -2.68 -9.61 17.32
CA GLU A 200 -1.49 -8.88 17.82
C GLU A 200 -0.15 -9.55 17.47
N GLU A 201 -0.11 -10.29 16.35
CA GLU A 201 1.11 -10.87 15.78
C GLU A 201 1.97 -9.83 15.06
N THR A 202 1.37 -8.72 14.63
CA THR A 202 2.04 -7.54 14.09
C THR A 202 1.30 -6.27 14.48
N ASP A 203 2.04 -5.16 14.64
CA ASP A 203 1.44 -3.85 14.96
C ASP A 203 0.96 -3.10 13.72
N GLN A 204 1.47 -3.43 12.54
CA GLN A 204 1.18 -2.73 11.29
C GLN A 204 1.13 -3.68 10.10
N VAL A 205 0.42 -3.24 9.05
CA VAL A 205 0.47 -3.89 7.74
C VAL A 205 1.95 -3.97 7.30
N PRO A 206 2.49 -5.16 6.99
CA PRO A 206 3.85 -5.31 6.48
C PRO A 206 4.08 -4.44 5.26
N SER A 207 5.34 -4.11 4.96
CA SER A 207 5.68 -3.38 3.74
C SER A 207 5.53 -4.29 2.51
N ILE A 208 4.29 -4.57 2.12
CA ILE A 208 3.87 -5.40 0.98
C ILE A 208 3.27 -4.53 -0.13
N GLU A 209 3.58 -4.87 -1.39
CA GLU A 209 3.06 -4.23 -2.59
C GLU A 209 2.21 -5.23 -3.40
N PHE A 210 1.03 -4.80 -3.82
CA PHE A 210 0.10 -5.48 -4.74
C PHE A 210 0.10 -4.74 -6.08
N LEU A 211 1.08 -5.02 -6.94
CA LEU A 211 1.26 -4.29 -8.19
C LEU A 211 0.30 -4.82 -9.26
N PRO A 212 -0.65 -4.03 -9.77
CA PRO A 212 -1.54 -4.49 -10.82
C PRO A 212 -0.77 -4.71 -12.13
N GLN A 213 -1.03 -5.83 -12.80
CA GLN A 213 -0.42 -6.24 -14.05
C GLN A 213 -1.18 -5.65 -15.23
N LEU A 214 -0.98 -4.35 -15.47
CA LEU A 214 -1.60 -3.60 -16.56
C LEU A 214 -0.58 -3.24 -17.63
N ASN A 215 -0.99 -3.35 -18.89
CA ASN A 215 -0.30 -2.78 -20.03
C ASN A 215 -0.44 -1.23 -20.04
N PRO A 216 0.37 -0.51 -20.83
CA PRO A 216 0.27 0.96 -20.91
C PRO A 216 -1.09 1.49 -21.36
N ASP A 217 -1.89 0.68 -22.05
CA ASP A 217 -3.25 0.98 -22.49
C ASP A 217 -4.34 0.62 -21.45
N GLY A 218 -3.94 0.10 -20.28
CA GLY A 218 -4.86 -0.34 -19.23
C GLY A 218 -5.36 -1.77 -19.38
N THR A 219 -4.98 -2.49 -20.44
CA THR A 219 -5.40 -3.90 -20.57
C THR A 219 -4.64 -4.78 -19.58
N PRO A 220 -5.32 -5.66 -18.80
CA PRO A 220 -4.64 -6.63 -17.95
C PRO A 220 -3.78 -7.61 -18.75
N TYR A 221 -2.67 -8.07 -18.17
CA TYR A 221 -1.83 -9.12 -18.74
C TYR A 221 -1.48 -10.21 -17.73
N ASP A 222 -1.17 -11.39 -18.26
CA ASP A 222 -0.60 -12.51 -17.52
C ASP A 222 0.91 -12.61 -17.82
N SER A 223 1.72 -12.85 -16.80
CA SER A 223 3.17 -12.94 -16.95
C SER A 223 3.63 -14.13 -17.79
N HIS A 224 2.85 -15.22 -17.84
CA HIS A 224 3.09 -16.36 -18.73
C HIS A 224 2.83 -16.03 -20.20
N ASN A 225 1.92 -15.09 -20.46
CA ASN A 225 1.46 -14.74 -21.82
C ASN A 225 2.05 -13.41 -22.31
N ARG A 226 2.94 -12.80 -21.53
CA ARG A 226 3.56 -11.54 -21.89
C ARG A 226 4.51 -11.77 -23.07
N ARG A 227 4.04 -11.47 -24.29
CA ARG A 227 4.92 -11.26 -25.45
C ARG A 227 6.01 -10.31 -24.99
N GLN A 228 7.24 -10.78 -24.92
CA GLN A 228 8.38 -9.92 -24.65
C GLN A 228 8.37 -8.85 -25.74
N THR A 229 8.03 -7.62 -25.36
CA THR A 229 8.27 -6.48 -26.24
C THR A 229 9.76 -6.52 -26.57
N PRO A 230 10.16 -6.59 -27.85
CA PRO A 230 11.57 -6.64 -28.20
C PRO A 230 12.26 -5.45 -27.54
N LYS A 231 13.27 -5.73 -26.71
CA LYS A 231 14.13 -4.68 -26.18
C LYS A 231 14.68 -3.95 -27.40
N MET A 232 14.26 -2.70 -27.63
CA MET A 232 14.95 -1.87 -28.61
C MET A 232 16.40 -1.80 -28.15
N ALA A 233 17.27 -2.46 -28.91
CA ALA A 233 18.70 -2.35 -28.72
C ALA A 233 19.03 -0.87 -28.90
N THR A 234 19.41 -0.19 -27.82
CA THR A 234 20.07 1.11 -27.92
C THR A 234 21.32 0.89 -28.77
N ALA A 235 21.30 1.36 -30.02
CA ALA A 235 22.44 1.29 -30.92
C ALA A 235 23.60 2.05 -30.27
N ARG A 236 24.60 1.30 -29.77
CA ARG A 236 25.92 1.86 -29.48
C ARG A 236 26.57 2.19 -30.81
N VAL A 237 26.53 3.45 -31.21
CA VAL A 237 27.35 3.96 -32.32
C VAL A 237 28.81 3.94 -31.86
N SER A 238 29.54 2.90 -32.26
CA SER A 238 31.00 2.81 -32.19
C SER A 238 31.55 3.28 -33.53
N VAL A 239 32.06 4.51 -33.62
CA VAL A 239 32.94 4.90 -34.73
C VAL A 239 34.38 4.64 -34.28
N LYS A 240 35.06 3.75 -35.00
CA LYS A 240 36.46 3.39 -34.77
C LYS A 240 37.19 3.40 -36.12
N GLU A 241 37.84 4.50 -36.42
CA GLU A 241 38.87 4.67 -37.45
C GLU A 241 39.89 5.67 -36.86
N GLY A 242 41.21 5.56 -36.96
CA GLY A 242 42.07 4.64 -37.66
C GLY A 242 43.47 4.67 -37.02
N LYS A 243 44.31 3.73 -37.46
CA LYS A 243 45.63 3.39 -36.92
C LYS A 243 46.70 4.16 -37.70
N ILE A 244 47.54 4.95 -37.03
CA ILE A 244 48.82 5.44 -37.60
C ILE A 244 49.96 5.06 -36.64
N THR A 245 51.02 4.53 -37.22
CA THR A 245 52.14 3.84 -36.57
C THR A 245 53.41 4.70 -36.43
N LYS A 246 54.10 4.52 -35.29
CA LYS A 246 55.58 4.61 -35.01
C LYS A 246 56.24 6.01 -34.99
N PRO A 247 57.44 6.21 -34.38
CA PRO A 247 58.39 5.24 -33.78
C PRO A 247 58.89 5.56 -32.34
N ALA A 248 59.79 4.71 -31.83
CA ALA A 248 60.39 4.71 -30.49
C ALA A 248 61.74 5.47 -30.38
N LYS A 249 62.10 5.84 -29.12
CA LYS A 249 63.39 6.31 -28.51
C LYS A 249 63.11 7.60 -27.69
N SER A 250 63.71 7.91 -26.54
CA SER A 250 64.64 7.30 -25.59
C SER A 250 64.73 8.22 -24.35
N SER A 251 65.20 7.68 -23.21
CA SER A 251 66.00 8.33 -22.14
C SER A 251 65.42 9.41 -21.21
N SER A 252 65.51 9.10 -19.90
CA SER A 252 65.89 9.94 -18.73
C SER A 252 65.05 11.19 -18.41
N SER A 253 64.55 11.39 -17.19
CA SER A 253 65.38 11.68 -16.01
C SER A 253 64.54 11.78 -14.70
N LYS A 254 65.28 11.77 -13.58
CA LYS A 254 64.92 11.63 -12.16
C LYS A 254 63.95 12.71 -11.59
N SER A 255 63.13 12.27 -10.62
CA SER A 255 62.83 12.76 -9.24
C SER A 255 63.07 14.25 -8.86
N PRO A 256 62.42 14.84 -7.82
CA PRO A 256 61.97 14.16 -6.59
C PRO A 256 60.67 14.64 -5.89
N LYS A 257 60.28 13.81 -4.91
CA LYS A 257 59.30 14.04 -3.84
C LYS A 257 59.63 15.29 -3.01
N LYS A 258 58.62 16.04 -2.57
CA LYS A 258 58.71 16.92 -1.40
C LYS A 258 57.60 16.60 -0.41
N SER A 259 58.06 16.37 0.81
CA SER A 259 57.34 16.10 2.05
C SER A 259 56.76 17.38 2.68
N VAL A 260 55.62 17.20 3.34
CA VAL A 260 55.24 17.62 4.70
C VAL A 260 55.86 18.91 5.26
N ASP A 261 55.01 19.87 5.61
CA ASP A 261 54.88 20.41 6.99
C ASP A 261 53.77 21.48 7.05
N LYS A 262 52.87 21.37 8.04
CA LYS A 262 52.21 22.53 8.63
C LYS A 262 51.69 22.20 10.03
N LEU A 263 52.43 22.77 11.00
CA LEU A 263 52.05 23.38 12.27
C LEU A 263 50.62 23.16 12.77
#